data_AF-A0A061P8S0-F1
#
_entry.id   AF-A0A061P8S0-F1
#
_cell.length_a   1.000
_cell.length_b   1.000
_cell.length_c   1.000
_cell.angle_alpha   90.00
_cell.angle_beta   90.00
_cell.angle_gamma   90.00
#
_symmetry.space_group_name_H-M   'P 1'
#
loop_
_entity.id
_entity.type
_entity.pdbx_description
1 polymer ?
#
loop_
_entity_poly.entity_id
_entity_poly.type
_entity_poly.pdbx_seq_one_letter_code
_entity_poly.pdbx_strand_id
1 'polypeptide(L)'
;MNQFDSIFDRIQKESNMNQNDVYNMANSVSGANLQDEATVRQLIHDVSKMAGVPVSKEKEDQLVRAITNNDIPLDFNSLSQLFRG
;
A
#
# COMPACT_ATOMS: atom_id res chain seq x y z
N MET A 1 -8.97 20.70 7.25
CA MET A 1 -8.14 20.06 6.21
C MET A 1 -8.29 18.56 6.38
N ASN A 2 -8.72 17.85 5.35
CA ASN A 2 -8.89 16.40 5.41
C ASN A 2 -7.51 15.74 5.37
N GLN A 3 -7.21 14.90 6.35
CA GLN A 3 -5.94 14.16 6.44
C GLN A 3 -5.76 13.16 5.28
N PHE A 4 -6.88 12.80 4.66
CA PHE A 4 -6.98 11.92 3.51
C PHE A 4 -6.29 12.50 2.27
N ASP A 5 -6.56 13.77 1.96
CA ASP A 5 -6.05 14.43 0.75
C ASP A 5 -4.51 14.48 0.75
N SER A 6 -3.89 14.68 1.92
CA SER A 6 -2.43 14.74 2.04
C SER A 6 -1.71 13.43 1.76
N ILE A 7 -2.34 12.27 2.03
CA ILE A 7 -1.76 10.96 1.71
C ILE A 7 -1.93 10.67 0.21
N PHE A 8 -3.11 10.97 -0.34
CA PHE A 8 -3.38 10.79 -1.76
C PHE A 8 -2.47 11.67 -2.62
N ASP A 9 -2.25 12.92 -2.22
CA ASP A 9 -1.31 13.82 -2.89
C ASP A 9 0.11 13.26 -2.92
N ARG A 10 0.55 12.60 -1.84
CA ARG A 10 1.87 11.94 -1.81
C ARG A 10 1.89 10.73 -2.73
N ILE A 11 0.88 9.87 -2.68
CA ILE A 11 0.78 8.68 -3.56
C ILE A 11 0.79 9.11 -5.02
N GLN A 12 0.01 10.11 -5.41
CA GLN A 12 -0.05 10.63 -6.78
C GLN A 12 1.26 11.29 -7.23
N LYS A 13 2.07 11.81 -6.31
CA LYS A 13 3.40 12.39 -6.64
C LYS A 13 4.48 11.33 -6.78
N GLU A 14 4.44 10.31 -5.93
CA GLU A 14 5.45 9.24 -5.86
C GLU A 14 5.13 8.07 -6.82
N SER A 15 3.90 7.99 -7.31
CA SER A 15 3.42 6.95 -8.22
C SER A 15 2.55 7.54 -9.32
N ASN A 16 2.36 6.81 -10.42
CA ASN A 16 1.48 7.23 -11.51
C ASN A 16 0.00 6.88 -11.26
N MET A 17 -0.42 6.78 -9.99
CA MET A 17 -1.78 6.41 -9.61
C MET A 17 -2.65 7.63 -9.36
N ASN A 18 -3.88 7.60 -9.87
CA ASN A 18 -4.89 8.58 -9.50
C ASN A 18 -5.72 8.07 -8.32
N GLN A 19 -6.56 8.96 -7.77
CA GLN A 19 -7.43 8.65 -6.64
C GLN A 19 -8.36 7.45 -6.90
N ASN A 20 -8.91 7.29 -8.11
CA ASN A 20 -9.77 6.17 -8.46
C ASN A 20 -9.00 4.84 -8.49
N ASP A 21 -7.76 4.84 -8.97
CA ASP A 21 -6.92 3.64 -9.01
C ASP A 21 -6.64 3.15 -7.58
N VAL A 22 -6.32 4.08 -6.67
CA VAL A 22 -6.08 3.79 -5.25
C VAL A 22 -7.35 3.26 -4.59
N TYR A 23 -8.53 3.83 -4.87
CA TYR A 23 -9.80 3.34 -4.34
C TYR A 23 -10.16 1.94 -4.85
N ASN A 24 -10.01 1.69 -6.16
CA ASN A 24 -10.29 0.40 -6.77
C ASN A 24 -9.38 -0.69 -6.18
N MET A 25 -8.10 -0.37 -6.03
CA MET A 25 -7.13 -1.23 -5.38
C MET A 25 -7.49 -1.50 -3.92
N ALA A 26 -7.80 -0.47 -3.14
CA ALA A 26 -8.21 -0.64 -1.74
C ALA A 26 -9.44 -1.56 -1.61
N ASN A 27 -10.40 -1.46 -2.52
CA ASN A 27 -11.56 -2.36 -2.57
C ASN A 27 -11.16 -3.80 -2.90
N SER A 28 -10.26 -4.02 -3.86
CA SER A 28 -9.76 -5.36 -4.20
C SER A 28 -8.99 -5.99 -3.04
N VAL A 29 -8.25 -5.18 -2.27
CA VAL A 29 -7.42 -5.63 -1.14
C VAL A 29 -8.23 -5.85 0.14
N SER A 30 -9.28 -5.06 0.37
CA SER A 30 -10.11 -5.17 1.59
C SER A 30 -10.79 -6.54 1.75
N GLY A 31 -10.95 -7.29 0.66
CA GLY A 31 -11.44 -8.67 0.67
C GLY A 31 -10.33 -9.75 0.60
N ALA A 32 -9.06 -9.36 0.49
CA ALA A 32 -7.94 -10.28 0.35
C ALA A 32 -7.40 -10.74 1.71
N ASN A 33 -6.88 -11.98 1.76
CA ASN A 33 -6.25 -12.50 2.97
C ASN A 33 -4.81 -11.98 3.11
N LEU A 34 -4.65 -10.89 3.87
CA LEU A 34 -3.34 -10.27 4.15
C LEU A 34 -2.47 -11.05 5.14
N GLN A 35 -2.93 -12.21 5.63
CA GLN A 35 -2.12 -13.09 6.49
C GLN A 35 -1.33 -14.14 5.69
N ASP A 36 -1.64 -14.32 4.40
CA ASP A 36 -0.97 -15.30 3.55
C ASP A 36 0.18 -14.64 2.77
N GLU A 37 1.40 -15.15 2.97
CA GLU A 37 2.62 -14.61 2.35
C GLU A 37 2.53 -14.56 0.83
N ALA A 38 1.99 -15.61 0.20
CA ALA A 38 1.88 -15.69 -1.26
C ALA A 38 0.85 -14.69 -1.78
N THR A 39 -0.27 -14.52 -1.06
CA THR A 39 -1.30 -13.53 -1.38
C THR A 39 -0.76 -12.11 -1.26
N VAL A 40 -0.05 -11.81 -0.18
CA VAL A 40 0.56 -10.50 0.06
C VAL A 40 1.65 -10.20 -0.99
N ARG A 41 2.50 -11.18 -1.30
CA ARG A 41 3.54 -11.03 -2.32
C ARG A 41 2.95 -10.72 -3.70
N GLN A 42 1.95 -11.50 -4.11
CA GLN A 42 1.26 -11.29 -5.37
C GLN A 42 0.61 -9.90 -5.42
N LEU A 43 -0.01 -9.49 -4.31
CA LEU A 43 -0.60 -8.17 -4.19
C LEU A 43 0.44 -7.06 -4.36
N ILE A 44 1.55 -7.09 -3.61
CA ILE A 44 2.61 -6.09 -3.71
C ILE A 44 3.12 -5.97 -5.15
N HIS A 45 3.31 -7.10 -5.84
CA HIS A 45 3.73 -7.13 -7.23
C HIS A 45 2.72 -6.47 -8.17
N ASP A 46 1.44 -6.80 -8.05
CA ASP A 46 0.38 -6.24 -8.90
C ASP A 46 0.20 -4.74 -8.66
N VAL A 47 0.28 -4.30 -7.39
CA VAL A 47 0.27 -2.89 -7.00
C VAL A 47 1.49 -2.16 -7.56
N SER A 48 2.68 -2.74 -7.43
CA SER A 48 3.93 -2.12 -7.91
C SER A 48 3.90 -1.86 -9.42
N LYS A 49 3.36 -2.81 -10.19
CA LYS A 49 3.18 -2.69 -11.63
C LYS A 49 2.15 -1.64 -12.00
N MET A 50 1.01 -1.64 -11.30
CA MET A 50 -0.05 -0.66 -11.54
C MET A 50 0.41 0.76 -11.21
N ALA A 51 1.15 0.92 -10.12
CA ALA A 51 1.68 2.19 -9.65
C ALA A 51 2.89 2.70 -10.47
N GLY A 52 3.52 1.81 -11.24
CA GLY A 52 4.79 2.09 -11.92
C GLY A 52 5.96 2.27 -10.96
N VAL A 53 5.86 1.72 -9.74
CA VAL A 53 6.87 1.85 -8.69
C VAL A 53 7.73 0.59 -8.67
N PRO A 54 9.02 0.65 -9.03
CA PRO A 54 9.88 -0.53 -9.01
C PRO A 54 10.16 -0.98 -7.58
N VAL A 55 9.80 -2.23 -7.28
CA VAL A 55 10.09 -2.89 -6.01
C VAL A 55 11.17 -3.94 -6.26
N SER A 56 12.29 -3.87 -5.54
CA SER A 56 13.32 -4.91 -5.56
C SER A 56 12.87 -6.09 -4.69
N LYS A 57 13.38 -7.30 -4.97
CA LYS A 57 13.07 -8.50 -4.18
C LYS A 57 13.23 -8.30 -2.67
N GLU A 58 14.29 -7.62 -2.26
CA GLU A 58 14.55 -7.36 -0.85
C GLU A 58 13.49 -6.44 -0.22
N LYS A 59 13.03 -5.41 -0.94
CA LYS A 59 11.92 -4.55 -0.51
C LYS A 59 10.60 -5.32 -0.48
N GLU A 60 10.36 -6.17 -1.47
CA GLU A 60 9.18 -7.02 -1.53
C GLU A 60 9.11 -7.94 -0.31
N ASP A 61 10.20 -8.66 0.00
CA ASP A 61 10.26 -9.55 1.16
C ASP A 61 10.10 -8.79 2.49
N GLN A 62 10.63 -7.57 2.60
CA GLN A 62 10.41 -6.71 3.76
C GLN A 62 8.94 -6.30 3.92
N LEU A 63 8.30 -5.87 2.83
CA LEU A 63 6.88 -5.49 2.82
C LEU A 63 5.98 -6.68 3.16
N VAL A 64 6.26 -7.84 2.55
CA VAL A 64 5.55 -9.08 2.83
C VAL A 64 5.60 -9.40 4.32
N ARG A 65 6.81 -9.44 4.90
CA ARG A 65 6.98 -9.71 6.34
C ARG A 65 6.26 -8.68 7.20
N ALA A 66 6.38 -7.40 6.88
CA ALA A 66 5.80 -6.33 7.68
C ALA A 66 4.26 -6.38 7.69
N ILE A 67 3.65 -6.79 6.57
CA ILE A 67 2.20 -6.99 6.46
C ILE A 67 1.77 -8.29 7.17
N THR A 68 2.42 -9.42 6.90
CA THR A 68 2.05 -10.71 7.49
C THR A 68 2.29 -10.77 9.00
N ASN A 69 3.32 -10.08 9.50
CA ASN A 69 3.63 -9.98 10.93
C ASN A 69 2.82 -8.91 11.65
N ASN A 70 1.99 -8.15 10.91
CA ASN A 70 1.21 -7.05 11.48
C ASN A 70 2.08 -5.94 12.12
N ASP A 71 3.34 -5.81 11.67
CA ASP A 71 4.31 -4.79 12.13
C ASP A 71 3.93 -3.38 11.63
N ILE A 72 3.09 -3.30 10.59
CA ILE A 72 2.54 -2.04 10.08
C ILE A 72 1.14 -1.87 10.64
N PRO A 73 0.82 -0.72 11.27
CA PRO A 73 -0.55 -0.42 11.62
C PRO A 73 -1.35 -0.23 10.34
N LEU A 74 -2.20 -1.22 10.03
CA LEU A 74 -3.08 -1.19 8.86
C LEU A 74 -4.24 -0.20 9.03
N ASP A 75 -4.36 0.43 10.20
CA ASP A 75 -5.35 1.47 10.42
C ASP A 75 -4.92 2.79 9.75
N PHE A 76 -5.87 3.38 9.04
CA PHE A 76 -5.64 4.59 8.24
C PHE A 76 -5.18 5.79 9.08
N ASN A 77 -5.60 5.87 10.35
CA ASN A 77 -5.21 6.96 11.24
C ASN A 77 -3.71 6.90 11.55
N SER A 78 -3.18 5.72 11.87
CA SER A 78 -1.75 5.52 12.11
C SER A 78 -0.92 5.73 10.85
N LEU A 79 -1.38 5.23 9.70
CA LEU A 79 -0.71 5.50 8.41
C LEU A 79 -0.64 6.99 8.13
N SER A 80 -1.73 7.74 8.37
CA SER A 80 -1.76 9.19 8.18
C SER A 80 -0.77 9.96 9.04
N GLN A 81 -0.36 9.40 10.18
CA GLN A 81 0.64 9.98 11.07
C GLN A 81 2.05 9.67 10.58
N LEU A 82 2.31 8.44 10.11
CA LEU A 82 3.57 8.04 9.50
C LEU A 82 3.88 8.89 8.26
N PHE A 83 2.90 9.08 7.37
CA PHE A 83 3.04 9.90 6.16
C PHE A 83 2.92 11.41 6.42
N ARG A 84 2.75 11.86 7.67
CA ARG A 84 2.80 13.29 8.01
C ARG A 84 4.22 13.77 8.35
N GLY A 85 5.12 12.83 8.64
CA GLY A 85 6.56 13.07 8.79
C GLY A 85 7.21 13.61 7.52
#